data_AF-A0A9E5Z4W4-F1
#
_entry.id   AF-A0A9E5Z4W4-F1
#
_cell.length_a   1.000
_cell.length_b   1.000
_cell.length_c   1.000
_cell.angle_alpha   90.00
_cell.angle_beta   90.00
_cell.angle_gamma   90.00
#
_symmetry.space_group_name_H-M   'P 1'
#
loop_
_entity.id
_entity.type
_entity.pdbx_description
1 polymer ?
#
loop_
_entity_poly.entity_id
_entity_poly.type
_entity_poly.pdbx_seq_one_letter_code
_entity_poly.pdbx_strand_id
1 'polypeptide(L)'
;MSVFWRNVKRGQNLVIEVDSELEEVIGGYRENKRGINAYARTMGYEPERSQKGFPSVEDAKTFVESFSPWNLFGAHDVTVEPEARPILE
;
A
#
# COMPACT_ATOMS: atom_id res chain seq x y z
N MET A 1 -13.74 0.42 8.82
CA MET A 1 -12.70 -0.01 7.89
C MET A 1 -12.05 1.21 7.30
N SER A 2 -10.74 1.30 7.39
CA SER A 2 -9.95 2.44 6.93
C SER A 2 -8.80 1.92 6.09
N VAL A 3 -8.48 2.58 4.97
CA VAL A 3 -7.31 2.23 4.16
C VAL A 3 -6.39 3.45 4.14
N PHE A 4 -5.14 3.28 4.54
CA PHE A 4 -4.20 4.38 4.67
C PHE A 4 -2.78 3.96 4.33
N TRP A 5 -1.98 4.96 3.96
CA TRP A 5 -0.55 4.80 3.84
C TRP A 5 0.12 4.96 5.21
N ARG A 6 1.04 4.07 5.56
CA ARG A 6 1.86 4.16 6.77
C ARG A 6 3.34 4.27 6.42
N ASN A 7 4.03 5.25 6.99
CA ASN A 7 5.46 5.42 6.84
C ASN A 7 6.23 4.23 7.41
N VAL A 8 7.25 3.78 6.67
CA VAL A 8 8.22 2.79 7.12
C VAL A 8 9.63 3.27 6.79
N LYS A 9 10.66 2.59 7.30
CA LYS A 9 12.07 3.01 7.17
C LYS A 9 12.54 3.31 5.73
N ARG A 10 11.89 2.76 4.70
CA ARG A 10 12.26 2.95 3.29
C ARG A 10 11.03 3.00 2.38
N GLY A 11 10.07 3.86 2.67
CA GLY A 11 8.87 4.07 1.84
C GLY A 11 7.60 3.99 2.68
N GLN A 12 6.51 3.51 2.08
CA GLN A 12 5.22 3.37 2.78
C GLN A 12 4.58 2.02 2.52
N ASN A 13 3.79 1.54 3.48
CA ASN A 13 2.88 0.42 3.32
C ASN A 13 1.47 0.94 3.15
N LEU A 14 0.72 0.32 2.24
CA LEU A 14 -0.73 0.47 2.21
C LEU A 14 -1.32 -0.53 3.21
N VAL A 15 -2.08 -0.02 4.16
CA VAL A 15 -2.64 -0.77 5.27
C VAL A 15 -4.16 -0.68 5.20
N ILE A 16 -4.84 -1.79 5.43
CA ILE A 16 -6.27 -1.81 5.74
C ILE A 16 -6.45 -2.12 7.23
N GLU A 17 -7.23 -1.29 7.89
CA GLU A 17 -7.76 -1.53 9.22
C GLU A 17 -9.17 -2.10 9.03
N VAL A 18 -9.33 -3.41 9.27
CA VAL A 18 -10.63 -4.10 9.13
C VAL A 18 -11.49 -3.83 10.37
N ASP A 19 -10.86 -3.86 11.54
CA ASP A 19 -11.43 -3.51 12.84
C ASP A 19 -10.35 -2.83 13.70
N SER A 20 -10.69 -2.27 14.86
CA SER A 20 -9.78 -1.46 15.72
C SER A 20 -8.52 -2.21 16.16
N GLU A 21 -8.54 -3.54 16.11
CA GLU A 21 -7.42 -4.41 16.52
C GLU A 21 -6.79 -5.18 15.35
N LEU A 22 -7.33 -5.07 14.13
CA LEU A 22 -6.88 -5.84 12.96
C LEU A 22 -6.46 -4.94 11.81
N GLU A 23 -5.15 -4.78 11.67
CA GLU A 23 -4.50 -4.10 10.56
C GLU A 23 -3.72 -5.09 9.69
N GLU A 24 -3.91 -5.02 8.38
CA GLU A 24 -3.23 -5.87 7.40
C GLU A 24 -2.51 -5.02 6.34
N VAL A 25 -1.29 -5.41 6.00
CA VAL A 25 -0.53 -4.75 4.91
C VAL A 25 -0.95 -5.35 3.57
N ILE A 26 -1.64 -4.54 2.77
CA ILE A 26 -2.21 -4.91 1.46
C ILE A 26 -1.41 -4.35 0.27
N GLY A 27 -0.28 -3.70 0.54
CA GLY A 27 0.60 -3.20 -0.49
C GLY A 27 1.68 -2.29 0.08
N GLY A 28 2.44 -1.68 -0.81
CA GLY A 28 3.47 -0.75 -0.41
C GLY A 28 4.36 -0.31 -1.56
N TYR A 29 5.17 0.68 -1.28
CA TYR A 29 6.33 1.00 -2.11
C TYR A 29 7.60 1.05 -1.27
N ARG A 30 8.73 0.88 -1.96
CA ARG A 30 10.06 0.97 -1.40
C ARG A 30 10.94 1.88 -2.23
N GLU A 31 11.56 2.84 -1.57
CA GLU A 31 12.54 3.74 -2.19
C GLU A 31 13.91 3.07 -2.20
N ASN A 32 14.52 3.03 -3.38
CA ASN A 32 15.88 2.52 -3.57
C ASN A 32 16.70 3.53 -4.36
N LYS A 33 18.04 3.38 -4.30
CA LYS A 33 18.98 4.25 -5.06
C LYS A 33 18.75 4.28 -6.58
N ARG A 34 17.98 3.33 -7.12
CA ARG A 34 17.72 3.15 -8.56
C ARG A 34 16.26 3.41 -8.95
N GLY A 35 15.46 4.00 -8.06
CA GLY A 35 14.04 4.27 -8.28
C GLY A 35 13.15 3.58 -7.24
N ILE A 36 11.85 3.63 -7.49
CA ILE A 36 10.83 3.17 -6.55
C ILE A 36 10.25 1.84 -7.00
N ASN A 37 10.09 0.91 -6.07
CA ASN A 37 9.47 -0.38 -6.33
C ASN A 37 8.13 -0.43 -5.61
N ALA A 38 7.06 -0.78 -6.30
CA ALA A 38 5.72 -0.85 -5.74
C ALA A 38 5.17 -2.27 -5.83
N TYR A 39 4.34 -2.65 -4.88
CA TYR A 39 3.65 -3.93 -4.87
C TYR A 39 2.27 -3.81 -4.23
N ALA A 40 1.30 -4.55 -4.76
CA ALA A 40 0.04 -4.83 -4.09
C ALA A 40 0.02 -6.30 -3.66
N ARG A 41 -0.58 -6.60 -2.51
CA ARG A 41 -0.78 -7.97 -2.02
C ARG A 41 -2.13 -8.10 -1.35
N THR A 42 -2.72 -9.27 -1.46
CA THR A 42 -3.93 -9.63 -0.74
C THR A 42 -3.59 -10.67 0.31
N MET A 43 -3.79 -11.97 0.04
CA MET A 43 -3.52 -13.07 0.97
C MET A 43 -2.14 -13.73 0.77
N GLY A 44 -1.26 -13.15 -0.07
CA GLY A 44 0.02 -13.75 -0.39
C GLY A 44 0.95 -12.90 -1.25
N TYR A 45 2.04 -13.50 -1.73
CA TYR A 45 2.95 -12.86 -2.67
C TYR A 45 2.38 -12.92 -4.09
N GLU A 46 2.15 -11.75 -4.69
CA GLU A 46 1.57 -11.61 -6.03
C GLU A 46 2.58 -10.92 -6.96
N PRO A 47 3.45 -11.67 -7.65
CA PRO A 47 4.51 -11.08 -8.49
C PRO A 47 3.97 -10.27 -9.66
N GLU A 48 2.78 -10.63 -10.16
CA GLU A 48 2.09 -9.88 -11.23
C GLU A 48 1.61 -8.50 -10.78
N ARG A 49 1.49 -8.28 -9.46
CA ARG A 49 1.14 -7.00 -8.84
C ARG A 49 2.35 -6.27 -8.28
N SER A 50 3.55 -6.58 -8.78
CA SER A 50 4.82 -6.00 -8.33
C SER A 50 5.58 -5.41 -9.50
N GLN A 51 5.93 -4.13 -9.40
CA GLN A 51 6.64 -3.41 -10.45
C GLN A 51 7.78 -2.58 -9.85
N LYS A 52 8.87 -2.47 -10.59
CA LYS A 52 10.11 -1.79 -10.17
C LYS A 52 10.42 -0.62 -11.09
N GLY A 53 11.15 0.36 -10.55
CA GLY A 53 11.66 1.48 -11.34
C GLY A 53 10.64 2.58 -11.63
N PHE A 54 9.65 2.77 -10.74
CA PHE A 54 8.79 3.94 -10.82
C PHE A 54 9.60 5.23 -10.68
N PRO A 55 9.29 6.26 -11.49
CA PRO A 55 10.01 7.52 -11.49
C PRO A 55 9.60 8.43 -10.32
N SER A 56 8.42 8.23 -9.74
CA SER A 56 7.90 9.00 -8.60
C SER A 56 7.13 8.14 -7.59
N VAL A 57 6.95 8.68 -6.38
CA VAL A 57 6.14 8.05 -5.32
C VAL A 57 4.66 8.04 -5.72
N GLU A 58 4.18 9.11 -6.36
CA GLU A 58 2.79 9.24 -6.79
C GLU A 58 2.41 8.17 -7.82
N ASP A 59 3.30 7.90 -8.78
CA ASP A 59 3.11 6.82 -9.76
C ASP A 59 3.08 5.44 -9.08
N ALA A 60 3.97 5.24 -8.11
CA ALA A 60 4.04 4.00 -7.34
C ALA A 60 2.77 3.77 -6.50
N LYS A 61 2.23 4.82 -5.86
CA LYS A 61 0.97 4.76 -5.11
C LYS A 61 -0.21 4.48 -6.03
N THR A 62 -0.33 5.22 -7.14
CA THR A 62 -1.37 5.04 -8.14
C THR A 62 -1.40 3.60 -8.66
N PHE A 63 -0.23 3.03 -8.93
CA PHE A 63 -0.11 1.63 -9.33
C PHE A 63 -0.70 0.68 -8.27
N VAL A 64 -0.33 0.82 -6.99
CA VAL A 64 -0.85 -0.03 -5.91
C VAL A 64 -2.37 0.13 -5.75
N GLU A 65 -2.86 1.36 -5.77
CA GLU A 65 -4.28 1.69 -5.61
C GLU A 65 -5.14 1.20 -6.79
N SER A 66 -4.57 1.14 -8.00
CA SER A 66 -5.25 0.61 -9.19
C SER A 66 -5.66 -0.86 -9.07
N PHE A 67 -4.99 -1.64 -8.22
CA PHE A 67 -5.37 -3.02 -7.93
C PHE A 67 -6.49 -3.15 -6.90
N SER A 68 -6.84 -2.04 -6.23
CA SER A 68 -7.79 -1.96 -5.13
C SER A 68 -7.71 -3.17 -4.20
N PRO A 69 -6.52 -3.47 -3.62
CA PRO A 69 -6.29 -4.74 -2.92
C PRO A 69 -7.19 -4.92 -1.69
N TRP A 70 -7.76 -3.83 -1.18
CA TRP A 70 -8.77 -3.83 -0.11
C TRP A 70 -10.14 -4.43 -0.52
N ASN A 71 -10.46 -4.54 -1.82
CA ASN A 71 -11.73 -5.10 -2.28
C ASN A 71 -11.96 -6.54 -1.79
N LEU A 72 -10.90 -7.34 -1.64
CA LEU A 72 -11.02 -8.71 -1.13
C LEU A 72 -11.39 -8.77 0.36
N PHE A 73 -11.26 -7.66 1.08
CA PHE A 73 -11.63 -7.53 2.48
C PHE A 73 -13.05 -6.96 2.65
N GLY A 74 -13.83 -6.82 1.56
CA GLY A 74 -15.20 -6.29 1.58
C GLY A 74 -15.29 -4.76 1.61
N ALA A 75 -14.17 -4.06 1.48
CA ALA A 75 -14.07 -2.60 1.51
C ALA A 75 -14.39 -1.95 0.15
N HIS A 76 -15.57 -2.21 -0.42
CA HIS A 76 -15.91 -1.84 -1.79
C HIS A 76 -16.12 -0.34 -2.07
N ASP A 77 -16.16 0.50 -1.03
CA ASP A 77 -16.36 1.96 -1.14
C ASP A 77 -15.37 2.75 -0.26
N VAL A 78 -14.22 2.15 0.07
CA VAL A 78 -13.21 2.81 0.89
C VAL A 78 -12.32 3.71 0.04
N THR A 79 -12.21 4.97 0.46
CA THR A 79 -11.24 5.92 -0.08
C THR A 79 -9.94 5.81 0.71
N VAL A 80 -8.81 5.73 0.02
CA VAL A 80 -7.48 5.73 0.65
C VAL A 80 -7.22 7.09 1.29
N GLU A 81 -6.80 7.11 2.56
CA GLU A 81 -6.43 8.35 3.24
C GLU A 81 -5.27 9.06 2.50
N PRO A 82 -5.41 10.37 2.19
CA PRO A 82 -4.40 11.09 1.42
C PRO A 82 -3.12 11.33 2.23
N GLU A 83 -3.24 11.48 3.55
CA GLU A 83 -2.11 11.70 4.43
C GLU A 83 -1.57 10.37 4.96
N ALA A 84 -0.25 10.20 4.86
CA ALA A 84 0.39 9.00 5.39
C ALA A 84 0.54 9.11 6.91
N ARG A 85 0.08 8.07 7.62
CA ARG A 85 0.28 7.92 9.06
C ARG A 85 1.77 7.72 9.38
N PRO A 86 2.25 8.22 10.54
CA PRO A 86 3.64 8.05 10.95
C PRO A 86 4.02 6.58 11.13
N ILE A 87 5.32 6.31 11.19
CA ILE A 87 5.83 4.97 11.52
C ILE A 87 5.39 4.62 12.95
N LEU A 88 4.89 3.40 13.15
CA LEU A 88 4.69 2.86 14.50
C LEU A 88 6.07 2.60 15.11
N GLU A 89 6.35 3.22 16.26
CA GLU A 89 7.58 3.02 17.04
C GLU A 89 7.62 1.65 17.75
#